data_AF-A0A9K3Q034-F1
#
_entry.id   AF-A0A9K3Q034-F1
#
_cell.length_a   1.000
_cell.length_b   1.000
_cell.length_c   1.000
_cell.angle_alpha   90.00
_cell.angle_beta   90.00
_cell.angle_gamma   90.00
#
_symmetry.space_group_name_H-M   'P 1'
#
loop_
_entity.id
_entity.type
_entity.pdbx_description
1 polymer ?
#
loop_
_entity_poly.entity_id
_entity_poly.type
_entity_poly.pdbx_seq_one_letter_code
_entity_poly.pdbx_strand_id
1 'polypeptide(L)'
;MAASSTPPLIKGYLPVRLRIPASPVIKRNDENHCDHEETYFYIREHRGKSDEDNTQQSSSKNVSSTSTLFVANAPAIPSVSVKILLHSIFGRFASVSRVTVVPNPRGKGLEGSTSDFLTTEWTPHSPWLHPTFLPPLLASQEGKYAHVVFASAKDLKQAKRALENIMSGKNKKQQPSGESNALELDAVEIQTLADKSQRQWEERRKNILKVQDQDDLDGDNSDQETAQHNPASQEQSGVLAVAQRYRDSLQLISRERILQECNEIMEQYELAEEARRNAIEGAKSKPDDDGFVTVNYTTAVGSKVELEQSGSSTNMRRKSGQKRSRKQKQGLGAKELPDFYRFQKKEQRQKTMEELRHQFQEDLKRVKRLKEEKQYRPF
;
A
#
# COMPACT_ATOMS: atom_id res chain seq x y z
N MET A 1 -13.51 -16.72 33.85
CA MET A 1 -12.59 -15.64 34.31
C MET A 1 -11.86 -15.09 33.10
N ALA A 2 -12.42 -14.06 32.45
CA ALA A 2 -11.76 -13.41 31.32
C ALA A 2 -10.60 -12.57 31.86
N ALA A 3 -9.37 -12.90 31.46
CA ALA A 3 -8.20 -12.12 31.81
C ALA A 3 -8.41 -10.68 31.34
N SER A 4 -8.32 -9.71 32.25
CA SER A 4 -8.25 -8.28 31.91
C SER A 4 -6.95 -8.05 31.14
N SER A 5 -7.00 -8.27 29.83
CA SER A 5 -5.89 -8.08 28.91
C SER A 5 -5.52 -6.61 28.90
N THR A 6 -4.48 -6.25 29.65
CA THR A 6 -3.88 -4.92 29.55
C THR A 6 -3.32 -4.78 28.14
N PRO A 7 -3.74 -3.77 27.35
CA PRO A 7 -3.29 -3.63 25.96
C PRO A 7 -1.77 -3.40 25.92
N PRO A 8 -1.08 -3.82 24.85
CA PRO A 8 0.35 -3.58 24.72
C PRO A 8 0.65 -2.08 24.74
N LEU A 9 1.44 -1.63 25.72
CA LEU A 9 1.81 -0.22 25.86
C LEU A 9 2.81 0.17 24.77
N ILE A 10 2.37 0.99 23.82
CA ILE A 10 3.26 1.63 22.87
C ILE A 10 3.95 2.82 23.58
N LYS A 11 5.29 2.86 23.54
CA LYS A 11 6.07 3.90 24.23
C LYS A 11 5.62 5.30 23.82
N GLY A 12 5.18 6.08 24.81
CA GLY A 12 4.76 7.48 24.61
C GLY A 12 3.31 7.66 24.12
N TYR A 13 2.52 6.59 24.03
CA TYR A 13 1.09 6.66 23.76
C TYR A 13 0.28 6.34 25.01
N LEU A 14 -0.83 7.04 25.20
CA LEU A 14 -1.84 6.72 26.20
C LEU A 14 -2.89 5.81 25.55
N PRO A 15 -3.08 4.55 26.02
CA PRO A 15 -4.18 3.72 25.57
C PRO A 15 -5.50 4.25 26.15
N VAL A 16 -6.45 4.51 25.28
CA VAL A 16 -7.81 4.94 25.62
C VAL A 16 -8.75 3.81 25.28
N ARG A 17 -9.47 3.33 26.30
CA ARG A 17 -10.48 2.29 26.15
C ARG A 17 -11.84 2.89 25.85
N LEU A 18 -12.50 2.35 24.84
CA LEU A 18 -13.83 2.75 24.39
C LEU A 18 -14.77 1.56 24.48
N ARG A 19 -15.94 1.77 25.07
CA ARG A 19 -17.05 0.82 25.16
C ARG A 19 -18.18 1.28 24.26
N ILE A 20 -18.65 0.34 23.46
CA ILE A 20 -19.70 0.55 22.47
C ILE A 20 -20.78 -0.50 22.77
N PRO A 21 -22.08 -0.18 22.76
CA PRO A 21 -23.14 -1.18 22.90
C PRO A 21 -22.99 -2.24 21.82
N ALA A 22 -23.14 -3.51 22.20
CA ALA A 22 -23.05 -4.62 21.28
C ALA A 22 -24.09 -4.47 20.16
N SER A 23 -23.67 -4.71 18.93
CA SER A 23 -24.61 -4.67 17.80
C SER A 23 -25.64 -5.80 17.94
N PRO A 24 -26.95 -5.53 17.80
CA PRO A 24 -27.98 -6.56 17.93
C PRO A 24 -27.89 -7.67 16.86
N VAL A 25 -27.10 -7.44 15.80
CA VAL A 25 -26.93 -8.35 14.67
C VAL A 25 -26.00 -9.52 14.99
N ILE A 26 -25.06 -9.36 15.92
CA ILE A 26 -24.06 -10.37 16.27
C ILE A 26 -24.41 -10.96 17.65
N LYS A 27 -25.56 -11.61 17.77
CA LYS A 27 -25.83 -12.46 18.94
C LYS A 27 -25.07 -13.77 18.75
N ARG A 28 -23.89 -13.89 19.34
CA ARG A 28 -23.21 -15.19 19.45
C ARG A 28 -23.85 -15.95 20.61
N ASN A 29 -24.11 -17.23 20.44
CA ASN A 29 -24.81 -18.10 21.39
C ASN A 29 -24.02 -18.40 22.70
N ASP A 30 -23.06 -17.56 23.08
CA ASP A 30 -22.24 -17.78 24.28
C ASP A 30 -22.86 -17.06 25.50
N GLU A 31 -23.20 -17.84 26.54
CA GLU A 31 -23.89 -17.44 27.78
C GLU A 31 -23.13 -16.43 28.67
N ASN A 32 -22.03 -15.85 28.21
CA ASN A 32 -21.23 -14.84 28.92
C ASN A 32 -21.17 -13.49 28.18
N HIS A 33 -22.23 -13.10 27.46
CA HIS A 33 -22.24 -11.85 26.71
C HIS A 33 -22.20 -10.63 27.64
N CYS A 34 -21.12 -9.86 27.54
CA CYS A 34 -21.13 -8.47 27.96
C CYS A 34 -21.94 -7.66 26.94
N ASP A 35 -22.85 -6.81 27.40
CA ASP A 35 -23.71 -5.94 26.56
C ASP A 35 -22.91 -4.88 25.75
N HIS A 36 -21.58 -4.91 25.86
CA HIS A 36 -20.68 -3.93 25.29
C HIS A 36 -19.50 -4.60 24.57
N GLU A 37 -19.16 -4.06 23.40
CA GLU A 37 -17.92 -4.29 22.68
C GLU A 37 -16.85 -3.30 23.17
N GLU A 38 -15.66 -3.81 23.51
CA GLU A 38 -14.53 -2.99 23.94
C GLU A 38 -13.53 -2.81 22.80
N THR A 39 -13.15 -1.55 22.50
CA THR A 39 -12.14 -1.18 21.52
C THR A 39 -11.10 -0.26 22.16
N TYR A 40 -9.86 -0.27 21.64
CA TYR A 40 -8.77 0.57 22.13
C TYR A 40 -8.23 1.45 21.03
N PHE A 41 -7.98 2.72 21.35
CA PHE A 41 -7.21 3.62 20.49
C PHE A 41 -6.10 4.30 21.28
N TYR A 42 -5.08 4.78 20.60
CA TYR A 42 -3.87 5.29 21.22
C TYR A 42 -3.70 6.76 20.92
N ILE A 43 -3.48 7.57 21.94
CA ILE A 43 -3.29 9.01 21.77
C ILE A 43 -1.87 9.44 22.14
N ARG A 44 -1.33 10.41 21.39
CA ARG A 44 -0.04 11.02 21.67
C ARG A 44 -0.06 12.49 21.27
N GLU A 45 0.59 13.33 22.06
CA GLU A 45 0.78 14.74 21.71
C GLU A 45 1.69 14.83 20.48
N HIS A 46 1.19 15.46 19.41
CA HIS A 46 1.93 15.60 18.18
C HIS A 46 2.88 16.78 18.30
N ARG A 47 4.16 16.51 18.58
CA ARG A 47 5.21 17.50 18.44
C ARG A 47 5.52 17.60 16.94
N GLY A 48 5.21 18.74 16.32
CA GLY A 48 5.71 18.99 14.98
C GLY A 48 7.22 18.77 14.97
N LYS A 49 7.76 18.16 13.91
CA LYS A 49 9.20 18.22 13.67
C LYS A 49 9.54 19.70 13.55
N SER A 50 10.05 20.31 14.63
CA SER A 50 10.99 21.40 14.46
C SER A 50 12.19 20.80 13.74
N ASP A 51 12.66 21.47 12.70
CA ASP A 51 13.87 21.13 11.96
C ASP A 51 15.08 21.05 12.92
N GLU A 52 15.26 19.92 13.59
CA GLU A 52 16.38 19.64 14.50
C GLU A 52 17.58 19.06 13.75
N ASP A 53 17.93 19.64 12.60
CA ASP A 53 19.18 19.29 11.90
C ASP A 53 19.94 20.52 11.38
N ASN A 54 19.68 21.73 11.92
CA ASN A 54 20.58 22.86 11.68
C ASN A 54 20.88 23.68 12.95
N THR A 55 21.99 23.30 13.58
CA THR A 55 23.05 24.16 14.09
C THR A 55 22.69 25.51 14.73
N GLN A 56 22.80 25.51 16.07
CA GLN A 56 23.29 26.56 16.97
C GLN A 56 22.63 27.96 17.01
N GLN A 57 22.27 28.32 18.26
CA GLN A 57 22.19 29.67 18.81
C GLN A 57 21.20 30.64 18.15
N SER A 58 19.93 30.53 18.53
CA SER A 58 19.17 31.73 18.87
C SER A 58 18.17 31.45 20.00
N SER A 59 18.34 32.20 21.08
CA SER A 59 17.46 32.25 22.24
C SER A 59 16.18 33.01 21.88
N SER A 60 15.21 32.33 21.30
CA SER A 60 13.82 32.78 21.27
C SER A 60 12.90 31.64 21.66
N LYS A 61 12.68 31.51 22.98
CA LYS A 61 11.61 30.70 23.58
C LYS A 61 10.26 31.24 23.11
N ASN A 62 9.74 30.70 22.01
CA ASN A 62 8.31 30.68 21.68
C ASN A 62 8.06 29.59 20.63
N VAL A 63 8.45 28.35 20.96
CA VAL A 63 7.97 27.19 20.20
C VAL A 63 6.49 27.06 20.51
N SER A 64 5.64 27.44 19.55
CA SER A 64 4.20 27.31 19.64
C SER A 64 3.87 25.87 20.02
N SER A 65 3.45 25.63 21.26
CA SER A 65 2.99 24.31 21.68
C SER A 65 1.86 23.90 20.74
N THR A 66 2.11 22.91 19.90
CA THR A 66 1.15 22.42 18.92
C THR A 66 -0.09 21.93 19.68
N SER A 67 -1.24 22.55 19.43
CA SER A 67 -2.52 22.15 20.03
C SER A 67 -3.10 20.90 19.34
N THR A 68 -2.22 19.99 18.89
CA THR A 68 -2.58 18.83 18.07
C THR A 68 -2.28 17.51 18.78
N LEU A 69 -3.27 16.62 18.75
CA LEU A 69 -3.20 15.28 19.30
C LEU A 69 -3.24 14.28 18.14
N PHE A 70 -2.25 13.40 18.09
CA PHE A 70 -2.22 12.27 17.17
C PHE A 70 -2.98 11.09 17.78
N VAL A 71 -3.90 10.53 17.00
CA VAL A 71 -4.72 9.37 17.35
C VAL A 71 -4.36 8.24 16.40
N ALA A 72 -3.98 7.09 16.97
CA ALA A 72 -3.71 5.86 16.24
C ALA A 72 -4.73 4.79 16.59
N ASN A 73 -5.05 3.94 15.62
CA ASN A 73 -6.13 2.95 15.70
C ASN A 73 -7.48 3.61 16.04
N ALA A 74 -7.82 4.68 15.33
CA ALA A 74 -9.09 5.36 15.52
C ALA A 74 -10.26 4.35 15.37
N PRO A 75 -11.25 4.37 16.28
CA PRO A 75 -12.34 3.40 16.30
C PRO A 75 -13.22 3.55 15.05
N ALA A 76 -13.57 2.41 14.44
CA ALA A 76 -14.44 2.34 13.28
C ALA A 76 -15.81 1.80 13.71
N ILE A 77 -16.82 2.69 13.74
CA ILE A 77 -18.20 2.32 14.06
C ILE A 77 -19.00 2.35 12.75
N PRO A 78 -19.81 1.33 12.43
CA PRO A 78 -20.62 1.34 11.22
C PRO A 78 -21.53 2.57 11.21
N SER A 79 -21.74 3.15 10.03
CA SER A 79 -22.59 4.34 9.79
C SER A 79 -22.10 5.67 10.42
N VAL A 80 -21.05 5.67 11.24
CA VAL A 80 -20.52 6.88 11.88
C VAL A 80 -19.15 7.25 11.28
N SER A 81 -19.02 8.47 10.77
CA SER A 81 -17.72 9.03 10.38
C SER A 81 -16.79 9.17 11.60
N VAL A 82 -15.56 8.68 11.47
CA VAL A 82 -14.48 8.78 12.47
C VAL A 82 -14.22 10.25 12.81
N LYS A 83 -14.32 11.15 11.82
CA LYS A 83 -14.19 12.59 12.05
C LYS A 83 -15.20 13.11 13.07
N ILE A 84 -16.47 12.73 12.91
CA ILE A 84 -17.57 13.16 13.78
C ILE A 84 -17.46 12.47 15.14
N LEU A 85 -17.12 11.19 15.15
CA LEU A 85 -16.93 10.40 16.37
C LEU A 85 -15.85 11.00 17.27
N LEU A 86 -14.65 11.23 16.72
CA LEU A 86 -13.56 11.84 17.49
C LEU A 86 -13.91 13.27 17.92
N HIS A 87 -14.61 14.04 17.08
CA HIS A 87 -15.08 15.37 17.46
C HIS A 87 -16.06 15.31 18.64
N SER A 88 -16.96 14.31 18.71
CA SER A 88 -17.86 14.11 19.85
C SER A 88 -17.07 13.73 21.10
N ILE A 89 -16.21 12.70 21.00
CA ILE A 89 -15.44 12.17 22.14
C ILE A 89 -14.55 13.24 22.77
N PHE A 90 -13.74 13.94 21.97
CA PHE A 90 -12.85 14.98 22.50
C PHE A 90 -13.59 16.27 22.86
N GLY A 91 -14.71 16.54 22.18
CA GLY A 91 -15.59 17.68 22.47
C GLY A 91 -16.18 17.67 23.87
N ARG A 92 -16.33 16.49 24.49
CA ARG A 92 -16.75 16.34 25.91
C ARG A 92 -15.78 16.98 26.90
N PHE A 93 -14.49 17.05 26.54
CA PHE A 93 -13.44 17.46 27.46
C PHE A 93 -12.89 18.85 27.18
N ALA A 94 -12.91 19.27 25.91
CA ALA A 94 -12.31 20.52 25.46
C ALA A 94 -12.81 20.94 24.07
N SER A 95 -12.56 22.19 23.67
CA SER A 95 -13.01 22.68 22.36
C SER A 95 -12.09 22.20 21.22
N VAL A 96 -12.68 21.46 20.29
CA VAL A 96 -12.00 20.91 19.10
C VAL A 96 -12.21 21.87 17.93
N SER A 97 -11.12 22.29 17.29
CA SER A 97 -11.15 23.16 16.11
C SER A 97 -11.36 22.37 14.82
N ARG A 98 -10.57 21.29 14.62
CA ARG A 98 -10.72 20.41 13.46
C ARG A 98 -10.20 19.02 13.74
N VAL A 99 -10.78 18.03 13.06
CA VAL A 99 -10.30 16.66 13.02
C VAL A 99 -9.95 16.31 11.58
N THR A 100 -8.72 15.87 11.36
CA THR A 100 -8.24 15.43 10.04
C THR A 100 -7.85 13.96 10.14
N VAL A 101 -8.61 13.10 9.45
CA VAL A 101 -8.32 11.68 9.35
C VAL A 101 -7.29 11.46 8.23
N VAL A 102 -6.24 10.69 8.51
CA VAL A 102 -5.11 10.46 7.60
C VAL A 102 -5.10 8.98 7.21
N PRO A 103 -5.01 8.64 5.91
CA PRO A 103 -4.83 7.26 5.47
C PRO A 103 -3.49 6.71 5.99
N ASN A 104 -3.36 5.39 6.07
CA ASN A 104 -2.15 4.76 6.59
C ASN A 104 -0.91 5.25 5.80
N PRO A 105 0.04 5.98 6.43
CA PRO A 105 1.17 6.57 5.72
C PRO A 105 2.10 5.51 5.12
N ARG A 106 2.07 4.27 5.63
CA ARG A 106 2.83 3.15 5.08
C ARG A 106 2.18 2.52 3.83
N GLY A 107 0.91 2.81 3.57
CA GLY A 107 0.18 2.26 2.42
C GLY A 107 0.49 2.95 1.09
N LYS A 108 1.01 4.18 1.10
CA LYS A 108 1.30 4.94 -0.13
C LYS A 108 2.57 4.49 -0.88
N GLY A 109 3.37 3.58 -0.32
CA GLY A 109 4.64 3.14 -0.92
C GLY A 109 4.67 1.69 -1.38
N LEU A 110 3.56 0.95 -1.31
CA LEU A 110 3.61 -0.51 -1.43
C LEU A 110 2.34 -1.10 -2.07
N GLU A 111 1.95 -0.63 -3.26
CA GLU A 111 1.02 -1.37 -4.14
C GLU A 111 1.65 -2.64 -4.76
N GLY A 112 2.79 -3.12 -4.25
CA GLY A 112 3.53 -4.24 -4.84
C GLY A 112 4.13 -5.28 -3.89
N SER A 113 3.81 -5.28 -2.59
CA SER A 113 4.36 -6.31 -1.69
C SER A 113 3.32 -6.88 -0.72
N THR A 114 2.67 -7.91 -1.24
CA THR A 114 2.29 -9.19 -0.62
C THR A 114 2.91 -9.54 0.75
N SER A 115 2.52 -8.84 1.82
CA SER A 115 2.76 -9.38 3.18
C SER A 115 1.64 -9.18 4.21
N ASP A 116 0.51 -8.56 3.85
CA ASP A 116 -0.65 -8.44 4.74
C ASP A 116 -1.77 -9.47 4.41
N PHE A 117 -1.38 -10.62 3.82
CA PHE A 117 -2.30 -11.68 3.36
C PHE A 117 -2.87 -12.59 4.48
N LEU A 118 -2.52 -12.40 5.78
CA LEU A 118 -2.83 -13.41 6.79
C LEU A 118 -3.74 -13.03 7.97
N THR A 119 -4.34 -11.83 8.04
CA THR A 119 -5.27 -11.52 9.16
C THR A 119 -6.53 -10.72 8.82
N THR A 120 -6.94 -10.60 7.56
CA THR A 120 -8.26 -10.00 7.26
C THR A 120 -8.88 -10.65 6.02
N GLU A 121 -9.31 -11.90 6.19
CA GLU A 121 -10.21 -12.55 5.26
C GLU A 121 -11.52 -11.74 5.18
N TRP A 122 -11.91 -11.40 3.94
CA TRP A 122 -13.14 -10.74 3.51
C TRP A 122 -13.24 -9.21 3.68
N THR A 123 -12.33 -8.45 3.06
CA THR A 123 -12.72 -7.20 2.36
C THR A 123 -11.81 -6.97 1.16
N PRO A 124 -12.32 -6.85 -0.08
CA PRO A 124 -11.48 -6.52 -1.22
C PRO A 124 -11.02 -5.06 -1.12
N HIS A 125 -9.70 -4.86 -1.03
CA HIS A 125 -9.04 -3.55 -1.08
C HIS A 125 -9.04 -2.96 -2.49
N SER A 126 -10.22 -2.77 -3.06
CA SER A 126 -10.41 -1.92 -4.24
C SER A 126 -11.32 -0.77 -3.86
N PRO A 127 -10.90 0.51 -3.99
CA PRO A 127 -11.75 1.67 -3.74
C PRO A 127 -13.03 1.70 -4.59
N TRP A 128 -13.09 0.85 -5.63
CA TRP A 128 -14.10 0.86 -6.68
C TRP A 128 -15.06 -0.33 -6.65
N LEU A 129 -14.82 -1.33 -5.79
CA LEU A 129 -15.60 -2.57 -5.75
C LEU A 129 -16.00 -2.94 -4.33
N HIS A 130 -16.69 -2.03 -3.65
CA HIS A 130 -17.62 -2.45 -2.60
C HIS A 130 -18.99 -2.68 -3.24
N PRO A 131 -19.60 -3.87 -3.12
CA PRO A 131 -21.02 -4.02 -3.44
C PRO A 131 -21.80 -3.04 -2.56
N THR A 132 -22.33 -2.02 -3.19
CA THR A 132 -23.10 -0.85 -2.71
C THR A 132 -24.39 -1.21 -1.96
N PHE A 133 -24.58 -2.49 -1.61
CA PHE A 133 -25.78 -2.98 -0.94
C PHE A 133 -25.76 -2.75 0.58
N LEU A 134 -24.58 -2.52 1.16
CA LEU A 134 -24.43 -2.17 2.56
C LEU A 134 -24.36 -0.64 2.70
N PRO A 135 -24.87 -0.06 3.81
CA PRO A 135 -24.66 1.36 4.10
C PRO A 135 -23.16 1.67 3.94
N PRO A 136 -22.78 2.83 3.36
CA PRO A 136 -21.38 3.15 3.20
C PRO A 136 -20.71 2.94 4.54
N LEU A 137 -19.74 2.04 4.57
CA LEU A 137 -18.86 1.88 5.72
C LEU A 137 -18.00 3.15 5.73
N LEU A 138 -18.59 4.28 6.13
CA LEU A 138 -17.93 5.58 6.19
C LEU A 138 -16.67 5.46 7.06
N ALA A 139 -16.71 4.57 8.05
CA ALA A 139 -15.57 4.21 8.88
C ALA A 139 -14.49 3.35 8.20
N SER A 140 -14.78 2.58 7.14
CA SER A 140 -13.77 1.77 6.42
C SER A 140 -13.03 2.56 5.35
N GLN A 141 -13.66 3.61 4.81
CA GLN A 141 -13.00 4.55 3.89
C GLN A 141 -12.11 5.55 4.64
N GLU A 142 -12.44 5.83 5.91
CA GLU A 142 -11.69 6.76 6.75
C GLU A 142 -10.46 6.04 7.36
N GLY A 143 -9.27 6.67 7.26
CA GLY A 143 -8.01 6.07 7.72
C GLY A 143 -7.95 5.77 9.22
N LYS A 144 -7.09 4.83 9.63
CA LYS A 144 -6.90 4.42 11.05
C LYS A 144 -6.15 5.46 11.91
N TYR A 145 -5.69 6.55 11.32
CA TYR A 145 -4.93 7.59 11.99
C TYR A 145 -5.67 8.92 11.88
N ALA A 146 -5.59 9.75 12.91
CA ALA A 146 -6.18 11.08 12.88
C ALA A 146 -5.32 12.10 13.64
N HIS A 147 -5.41 13.35 13.21
CA HIS A 147 -4.96 14.50 13.99
C HIS A 147 -6.17 15.27 14.47
N VAL A 148 -6.24 15.47 15.79
CA VAL A 148 -7.27 16.27 16.45
C VAL A 148 -6.62 17.58 16.86
N VAL A 149 -7.08 18.68 16.29
CA VAL A 149 -6.59 20.03 16.56
C VAL A 149 -7.56 20.70 17.52
N PHE A 150 -7.08 21.10 18.69
CA PHE A 150 -7.83 21.85 19.69
C PHE A 150 -7.71 23.35 19.44
N ALA A 151 -8.71 24.11 19.88
CA ALA A 151 -8.70 25.56 19.73
C ALA A 151 -7.55 26.23 20.53
N SER A 152 -7.11 25.60 21.63
CA SER A 152 -6.02 26.09 22.47
C SER A 152 -5.12 24.94 22.95
N ALA A 153 -3.87 25.26 23.28
CA ALA A 153 -2.98 24.31 23.93
C ALA A 153 -3.43 23.96 25.37
N LYS A 154 -4.19 24.85 26.02
CA LYS A 154 -4.81 24.58 27.33
C LYS A 154 -5.85 23.48 27.20
N ASP A 155 -6.71 23.60 26.20
CA ASP A 155 -7.76 22.64 25.84
C ASP A 155 -7.20 21.25 25.55
N LEU A 156 -6.11 21.16 24.78
CA LEU A 156 -5.41 19.88 24.56
C LEU A 156 -4.93 19.27 25.88
N LYS A 157 -4.28 20.06 26.74
CA LYS A 157 -3.75 19.56 28.04
C LYS A 157 -4.88 19.15 28.98
N GLN A 158 -6.00 19.88 28.96
CA GLN A 158 -7.20 19.57 29.73
C GLN A 158 -7.80 18.24 29.27
N ALA A 159 -8.03 18.06 27.97
CA ALA A 159 -8.55 16.82 27.41
C ALA A 159 -7.65 15.62 27.71
N LYS A 160 -6.33 15.77 27.51
CA LYS A 160 -5.36 14.70 27.80
C LYS A 160 -5.37 14.31 29.28
N ARG A 161 -5.35 15.28 30.21
CA ARG A 161 -5.41 15.02 31.65
C ARG A 161 -6.72 14.37 32.06
N ALA A 162 -7.85 14.78 31.49
CA ALA A 162 -9.14 14.16 31.75
C ALA A 162 -9.14 12.68 31.34
N LEU A 163 -8.61 12.36 30.15
CA LEU A 163 -8.46 10.98 29.69
C LEU A 163 -7.50 10.17 30.56
N GLU A 164 -6.36 10.74 30.95
CA GLU A 164 -5.42 10.09 31.89
C GLU A 164 -6.09 9.79 33.24
N ASN A 165 -6.92 10.70 33.75
CA ASN A 165 -7.64 10.50 35.01
C ASN A 165 -8.70 9.38 34.91
N ILE A 166 -9.42 9.31 33.79
CA ILE A 166 -10.40 8.24 33.53
C ILE A 166 -9.66 6.90 33.44
N MET A 167 -8.61 6.80 32.62
CA MET A 167 -7.90 5.53 32.40
C MET A 167 -7.13 5.05 33.64
N SER A 168 -6.60 5.97 34.46
CA SER A 168 -5.91 5.62 35.71
C SER A 168 -6.83 5.33 36.89
N GLY A 169 -8.16 5.55 36.75
CA GLY A 169 -9.13 5.27 37.81
C GLY A 169 -8.92 6.12 39.07
N LYS A 170 -8.28 7.29 38.95
CA LYS A 170 -8.05 8.19 40.09
C LYS A 170 -9.34 8.82 40.62
N ASN A 171 -10.40 8.84 39.82
CA ASN A 171 -11.72 9.40 40.17
C ASN A 171 -12.73 8.35 40.69
N LYS A 172 -12.30 7.37 41.48
CA LYS A 172 -13.17 6.31 42.06
C LYS A 172 -14.27 6.80 43.02
N LYS A 173 -14.38 8.11 43.31
CA LYS A 173 -15.34 8.65 44.29
C LYS A 173 -16.77 8.85 43.76
N GLN A 174 -17.04 8.65 42.47
CA GLN A 174 -18.34 9.00 41.88
C GLN A 174 -19.09 7.89 41.10
N GLN A 175 -18.58 6.65 41.03
CA GLN A 175 -19.34 5.56 40.38
C GLN A 175 -19.64 4.40 41.35
N PRO A 176 -20.93 4.04 41.54
CA PRO A 176 -21.37 3.04 42.52
C PRO A 176 -21.37 1.58 42.04
N SER A 177 -20.95 1.29 40.81
CA SER A 177 -20.80 -0.07 40.28
C SER A 177 -19.36 -0.27 39.82
N GLY A 178 -18.82 -1.49 39.91
CA GLY A 178 -17.43 -1.85 39.57
C GLY A 178 -17.07 -1.74 38.08
N GLU A 179 -17.63 -0.75 37.38
CA GLU A 179 -17.40 -0.47 35.98
C GLU A 179 -15.96 0.02 35.76
N SER A 180 -15.30 -0.68 34.86
CA SER A 180 -13.88 -0.49 34.62
C SER A 180 -13.63 0.79 33.82
N ASN A 181 -12.59 1.55 34.18
CA ASN A 181 -12.05 2.76 33.51
C ASN A 181 -12.17 2.78 31.96
N ALA A 182 -13.27 3.25 31.40
CA ALA A 182 -13.51 3.27 29.95
C ALA A 182 -14.37 4.47 29.57
N LEU A 183 -14.23 4.92 28.32
CA LEU A 183 -15.19 5.86 27.72
C LEU A 183 -16.39 5.08 27.23
N GLU A 184 -17.59 5.45 27.65
CA GLU A 184 -18.83 4.83 27.20
C GLU A 184 -19.52 5.74 26.18
N LEU A 185 -20.01 5.10 25.11
CA LEU A 185 -20.87 5.70 24.09
C LEU A 185 -22.23 5.05 24.17
N ASP A 186 -23.27 5.84 24.36
CA ASP A 186 -24.63 5.33 24.46
C ASP A 186 -25.18 4.95 23.08
N ALA A 187 -26.13 4.02 23.04
CA ALA A 187 -26.81 3.66 21.80
C ALA A 187 -27.50 4.86 21.14
N VAL A 188 -28.12 5.73 21.95
CA VAL A 188 -28.76 6.97 21.48
C VAL A 188 -27.72 7.90 20.87
N GLU A 189 -26.56 8.05 21.53
CA GLU A 189 -25.50 8.90 21.01
C GLU A 189 -24.96 8.37 19.68
N ILE A 190 -24.69 7.08 19.57
CA ILE A 190 -24.24 6.46 18.31
C ILE A 190 -25.25 6.71 17.19
N GLN A 191 -26.54 6.58 17.47
CA GLN A 191 -27.59 6.90 16.50
C GLN A 191 -27.52 8.38 16.09
N THR A 192 -27.41 9.31 17.04
CA THR A 192 -27.30 10.75 16.71
C THR A 192 -26.05 11.07 15.88
N LEU A 193 -24.94 10.37 16.13
CA LEU A 193 -23.71 10.51 15.37
C LEU A 193 -23.86 9.94 13.96
N ALA A 194 -24.58 8.83 13.81
CA ALA A 194 -24.90 8.23 12.51
C ALA A 194 -25.79 9.18 11.69
N ASP A 195 -26.85 9.73 12.27
CA ASP A 195 -27.72 10.71 11.59
C ASP A 195 -26.94 11.96 11.17
N LYS A 196 -26.05 12.46 12.05
CA LYS A 196 -25.18 13.60 11.74
C LYS A 196 -24.19 13.28 10.61
N SER A 197 -23.64 12.07 10.61
CA SER A 197 -22.75 11.56 9.57
C SER A 197 -23.46 11.49 8.22
N GLN A 198 -24.69 10.97 8.21
CA GLN A 198 -25.51 10.90 7.01
C GLN A 198 -25.84 12.29 6.47
N ARG A 199 -26.27 13.24 7.32
CA ARG A 199 -26.55 14.62 6.88
C ARG A 199 -25.32 15.29 6.26
N GLN A 200 -24.15 15.16 6.88
CA GLN A 200 -22.90 15.71 6.30
C GLN A 200 -22.56 15.08 4.96
N TRP A 201 -22.86 13.79 4.78
CA TRP A 201 -22.66 13.10 3.51
C TRP A 201 -23.63 13.61 2.43
N GLU A 202 -24.91 13.79 2.77
CA GLU A 202 -25.93 14.34 1.87
C GLU A 202 -25.64 15.79 1.46
N GLU A 203 -25.18 16.62 2.40
CA GLU A 203 -24.78 18.00 2.12
C GLU A 203 -23.58 18.05 1.17
N ARG A 204 -22.56 17.22 1.40
CA ARG A 204 -21.42 17.11 0.48
C ARG A 204 -21.88 16.67 -0.90
N ARG A 205 -22.75 15.67 -0.98
CA ARG A 205 -23.34 15.19 -2.24
C ARG A 205 -24.10 16.31 -2.97
N LYS A 206 -24.95 17.05 -2.26
CA LYS A 206 -25.71 18.18 -2.82
C LYS A 206 -24.80 19.31 -3.31
N ASN A 207 -23.73 19.61 -2.58
CA ASN A 207 -22.77 20.62 -2.98
C ASN A 207 -21.99 20.23 -4.24
N ILE A 208 -21.64 18.94 -4.40
CA ILE A 208 -21.00 18.44 -5.63
C ILE A 208 -21.93 18.61 -6.84
N LEU A 209 -23.20 18.21 -6.70
CA LEU A 209 -24.20 18.36 -7.76
C LEU A 209 -24.41 19.82 -8.17
N LYS A 210 -24.47 20.75 -7.20
CA LYS A 210 -24.63 22.19 -7.48
C LYS A 210 -23.47 22.81 -8.26
N VAL A 211 -22.25 22.28 -8.10
CA VAL A 211 -21.08 22.79 -8.83
C VAL A 211 -21.16 22.36 -10.30
N GLN A 212 -21.74 21.19 -10.61
CA GLN A 212 -21.97 20.76 -11.99
C GLN A 212 -23.00 21.63 -12.71
N ASP A 213 -24.11 21.98 -12.06
CA ASP A 213 -25.16 22.80 -12.70
C ASP A 213 -24.73 24.27 -12.95
N GLN A 214 -23.61 24.72 -12.37
CA GLN A 214 -23.12 26.10 -12.50
C GLN A 214 -22.16 26.31 -13.66
N ASP A 215 -21.54 25.26 -14.17
CA ASP A 215 -20.59 25.31 -15.30
C ASP A 215 -21.30 25.21 -16.68
N ASP A 216 -22.61 24.90 -16.70
CA ASP A 216 -23.44 24.77 -17.91
C ASP A 216 -24.21 26.05 -18.29
N LEU A 217 -23.97 27.19 -17.63
CA LEU A 217 -24.72 28.45 -17.83
C LEU A 217 -24.01 29.54 -18.65
N ASP A 218 -23.14 29.17 -19.60
CA ASP A 218 -22.61 30.10 -20.62
C ASP A 218 -22.74 29.54 -22.07
N GLY A 219 -23.73 28.67 -22.30
CA GLY A 219 -24.01 28.06 -23.61
C GLY A 219 -25.41 28.39 -24.13
N ASP A 220 -25.47 29.41 -24.98
CA ASP A 220 -26.45 29.73 -26.04
C ASP A 220 -27.92 29.27 -25.93
N ASN A 221 -28.80 30.23 -26.19
CA ASN A 221 -30.24 30.19 -26.11
C ASN A 221 -30.85 29.40 -27.27
N SER A 222 -31.42 28.21 -27.01
CA SER A 222 -32.49 27.65 -27.86
C SER A 222 -33.43 26.74 -27.08
N ASP A 223 -34.64 27.26 -26.88
CA ASP A 223 -35.94 26.58 -26.74
C ASP A 223 -35.95 25.04 -26.66
N GLN A 224 -36.31 24.48 -25.50
CA GLN A 224 -37.42 23.51 -25.39
C GLN A 224 -37.73 23.09 -23.95
N GLU A 225 -39.01 23.30 -23.61
CA GLU A 225 -39.86 22.48 -22.75
C GLU A 225 -39.51 22.31 -21.26
N THR A 226 -40.27 23.08 -20.48
CA THR A 226 -40.64 22.86 -19.08
C THR A 226 -40.96 21.39 -18.77
N ALA A 227 -39.99 20.65 -18.22
CA ALA A 227 -40.24 19.40 -17.53
C ALA A 227 -40.65 19.68 -16.08
N GLN A 228 -41.93 19.41 -15.83
CA GLN A 228 -42.61 19.63 -14.57
C GLN A 228 -41.96 18.88 -13.41
N HIS A 229 -41.74 19.63 -12.35
CA HIS A 229 -41.49 19.18 -11.00
C HIS A 229 -42.58 18.17 -10.58
N ASN A 230 -42.22 16.92 -10.32
CA ASN A 230 -43.13 15.93 -9.73
C ASN A 230 -42.65 15.61 -8.30
N PRO A 231 -43.32 16.10 -7.24
CA PRO A 231 -43.00 15.77 -5.87
C PRO A 231 -43.82 14.55 -5.44
N ALA A 232 -43.22 13.36 -5.54
CA ALA A 232 -43.75 12.16 -4.91
C ALA A 232 -42.58 11.28 -4.45
N SER A 233 -41.98 11.70 -3.34
CA SER A 233 -41.13 10.89 -2.48
C SER A 233 -41.92 9.69 -1.95
N GLN A 234 -42.05 8.65 -2.77
CA GLN A 234 -42.16 7.30 -2.24
C GLN A 234 -40.78 6.93 -1.75
N GLU A 235 -40.60 6.88 -0.43
CA GLU A 235 -39.42 6.28 0.19
C GLU A 235 -39.31 4.84 -0.29
N GLN A 236 -38.56 4.62 -1.37
CA GLN A 236 -38.30 3.27 -1.83
C GLN A 236 -37.46 2.62 -0.73
N SER A 237 -38.04 1.62 -0.06
CA SER A 237 -37.43 0.88 1.04
C SER A 237 -36.91 -0.47 0.55
N GLY A 238 -35.91 -1.02 1.24
CA GLY A 238 -35.31 -2.32 0.92
C GLY A 238 -34.48 -2.33 -0.37
N VAL A 239 -34.66 -3.37 -1.21
CA VAL A 239 -33.82 -3.62 -2.40
C VAL A 239 -33.91 -2.50 -3.44
N LEU A 240 -35.08 -1.84 -3.56
CA LEU A 240 -35.27 -0.73 -4.49
C LEU A 240 -34.51 0.52 -4.06
N ALA A 241 -34.51 0.83 -2.76
CA ALA A 241 -33.68 1.87 -2.17
C ALA A 241 -32.22 1.69 -2.53
N VAL A 242 -31.77 0.44 -2.43
CA VAL A 242 -30.39 0.07 -2.68
C VAL A 242 -30.05 0.10 -4.17
N ALA A 243 -30.95 -0.37 -5.04
CA ALA A 243 -30.79 -0.27 -6.49
C ALA A 243 -30.76 1.19 -6.97
N GLN A 244 -31.59 2.06 -6.40
CA GLN A 244 -31.54 3.50 -6.64
C GLN A 244 -30.22 4.11 -6.17
N ARG A 245 -29.78 3.81 -4.94
CA ARG A 245 -28.47 4.26 -4.44
C ARG A 245 -27.32 3.79 -5.32
N TYR A 246 -27.40 2.57 -5.86
CA TYR A 246 -26.40 2.07 -6.80
C TYR A 246 -26.42 2.82 -8.12
N ARG A 247 -27.61 3.04 -8.70
CA ARG A 247 -27.76 3.84 -9.93
C ARG A 247 -27.26 5.26 -9.74
N ASP A 248 -27.63 5.91 -8.63
CA ASP A 248 -27.11 7.22 -8.25
C ASP A 248 -25.58 7.18 -8.11
N SER A 249 -25.02 6.13 -7.50
CA SER A 249 -23.57 6.02 -7.32
C SER A 249 -22.79 5.86 -8.63
N LEU A 250 -23.40 5.22 -9.63
CA LEU A 250 -22.83 5.12 -10.98
C LEU A 250 -22.94 6.46 -11.74
N GLN A 251 -23.95 7.27 -11.42
CA GLN A 251 -24.13 8.62 -11.99
C GLN A 251 -23.23 9.68 -11.33
N LEU A 252 -22.62 9.40 -10.17
CA LEU A 252 -21.78 10.36 -9.44
C LEU A 252 -20.50 10.77 -10.18
N ILE A 253 -20.09 10.01 -11.19
CA ILE A 253 -18.87 10.33 -11.93
C ILE A 253 -19.27 10.78 -13.33
N SER A 254 -19.41 12.10 -13.50
CA SER A 254 -19.63 12.69 -14.81
C SER A 254 -18.51 12.26 -15.75
N ARG A 255 -18.89 11.80 -16.94
CA ARG A 255 -17.96 11.36 -17.99
C ARG A 255 -16.88 12.41 -18.28
N GLU A 256 -17.24 13.68 -18.21
CA GLU A 256 -16.33 14.81 -18.44
C GLU A 256 -15.27 14.93 -17.35
N ARG A 257 -15.66 14.80 -16.08
CA ARG A 257 -14.71 14.77 -14.95
C ARG A 257 -13.71 13.62 -15.08
N ILE A 258 -14.16 12.42 -15.45
CA ILE A 258 -13.24 11.28 -15.70
C ILE A 258 -12.28 11.62 -16.82
N LEU A 259 -12.79 12.21 -17.91
CA LEU A 259 -11.97 12.59 -19.05
C LEU A 259 -10.93 13.66 -18.67
N GLN A 260 -11.31 14.66 -17.89
CA GLN A 260 -10.42 15.68 -17.34
C GLN A 260 -9.33 15.04 -16.46
N GLU A 261 -9.72 14.20 -15.49
CA GLU A 261 -8.76 13.49 -14.62
C GLU A 261 -7.81 12.61 -15.44
N CYS A 262 -8.30 11.88 -16.44
CA CYS A 262 -7.47 11.11 -17.37
C CYS A 262 -6.50 11.99 -18.15
N ASN A 263 -6.97 13.11 -18.69
CA ASN A 263 -6.13 14.04 -19.45
C ASN A 263 -5.04 14.66 -18.57
N GLU A 264 -5.37 15.09 -17.35
CA GLU A 264 -4.41 15.61 -16.38
C GLU A 264 -3.34 14.57 -16.03
N ILE A 265 -3.74 13.31 -15.81
CA ILE A 265 -2.80 12.21 -15.51
C ILE A 265 -1.89 11.94 -16.71
N MET A 266 -2.44 11.93 -17.93
CA MET A 266 -1.66 11.72 -19.15
C MET A 266 -0.67 12.88 -19.38
N GLU A 267 -1.09 14.12 -19.18
CA GLU A 267 -0.22 15.31 -19.28
C GLU A 267 0.91 15.27 -18.23
N GLN A 268 0.59 14.95 -16.97
CA GLN A 268 1.59 14.80 -15.91
C GLN A 268 2.60 13.70 -16.23
N TYR A 269 2.14 12.59 -16.81
CA TYR A 269 3.00 11.50 -17.23
C TYR A 269 3.91 11.90 -18.40
N GLU A 270 3.37 12.57 -19.41
CA GLU A 270 4.14 13.08 -20.56
C GLU A 270 5.21 14.08 -20.12
N LEU A 271 4.87 15.04 -19.25
CA LEU A 271 5.82 16.00 -18.70
C LEU A 271 6.93 15.30 -17.89
N ALA A 272 6.58 14.30 -17.09
CA ALA A 272 7.56 13.53 -16.32
C ALA A 272 8.50 12.72 -17.23
N GLU A 273 7.97 12.09 -18.29
CA GLU A 273 8.78 11.36 -19.28
C GLU A 273 9.68 12.30 -20.09
N GLU A 274 9.20 13.47 -20.48
CA GLU A 274 10.01 14.50 -21.15
C GLU A 274 11.14 15.02 -20.26
N ALA A 275 10.85 15.32 -18.99
CA ALA A 275 11.86 15.73 -18.02
C ALA A 275 12.94 14.66 -17.83
N ARG A 276 12.53 13.38 -17.77
CA ARG A 276 13.45 12.23 -17.69
C ARG A 276 14.29 12.11 -18.96
N ARG A 277 13.68 12.25 -20.13
CA ARG A 277 14.39 12.22 -21.42
C ARG A 277 15.43 13.34 -21.52
N ASN A 278 15.05 14.56 -21.16
CA ASN A 278 15.95 15.71 -21.13
C ASN A 278 17.10 15.53 -20.14
N ALA A 279 16.86 14.93 -18.97
CA ALA A 279 17.91 14.59 -18.02
C ALA A 279 18.89 13.54 -18.58
N ILE A 280 18.38 12.52 -19.27
CA ILE A 280 19.20 11.49 -19.92
C ILE A 280 20.03 12.10 -21.06
N GLU A 281 19.43 12.92 -21.92
CA GLU A 281 20.12 13.61 -23.01
C GLU A 281 21.19 14.58 -22.47
N GLY A 282 20.88 15.32 -21.40
CA GLY A 282 21.83 16.17 -20.69
C GLY A 282 22.99 15.39 -20.06
N ALA A 283 22.72 14.20 -19.51
CA ALA A 283 23.76 13.33 -18.96
C ALA A 283 24.65 12.71 -20.05
N LYS A 284 24.09 12.34 -21.22
CA LYS A 284 24.86 11.82 -22.36
C LYS A 284 25.90 12.82 -22.89
N SER A 285 25.64 14.12 -22.75
CA SER A 285 26.50 15.18 -23.27
C SER A 285 27.60 15.61 -22.29
N LYS A 286 27.50 15.24 -21.01
CA LYS A 286 28.49 15.61 -19.99
C LYS A 286 29.58 14.54 -19.90
N PRO A 287 30.86 14.88 -20.12
CA PRO A 287 31.96 13.98 -19.83
C PRO A 287 32.09 13.76 -18.32
N ASP A 288 32.44 12.53 -17.92
CA ASP A 288 32.72 12.18 -16.53
C ASP A 288 34.01 12.86 -16.03
N ASP A 289 34.31 12.79 -14.73
CA ASP A 289 35.51 13.41 -14.11
C ASP A 289 36.84 12.93 -14.74
N ASP A 290 36.85 11.73 -15.32
CA ASP A 290 38.00 11.16 -16.06
C ASP A 290 38.01 11.54 -17.57
N GLY A 291 37.07 12.38 -18.03
CA GLY A 291 36.99 12.88 -19.41
C GLY A 291 36.39 11.91 -20.43
N PHE A 292 35.85 10.78 -19.98
CA PHE A 292 35.18 9.80 -20.85
C PHE A 292 33.67 10.06 -20.96
N VAL A 293 33.10 9.79 -22.13
CA VAL A 293 31.65 9.84 -22.36
C VAL A 293 31.10 8.42 -22.32
N THR A 294 30.25 8.14 -21.34
CA THR A 294 29.61 6.83 -21.19
C THR A 294 28.49 6.66 -22.23
N VAL A 295 28.67 5.73 -23.18
CA VAL A 295 27.67 5.41 -24.21
C VAL A 295 26.63 4.44 -23.66
N ASN A 296 25.40 4.91 -23.46
CA ASN A 296 24.27 4.07 -23.06
C ASN A 296 23.54 3.56 -24.33
N TYR A 297 23.63 2.26 -24.61
CA TYR A 297 23.11 1.62 -25.83
C TYR A 297 21.59 1.39 -25.88
N THR A 298 20.83 1.86 -24.90
CA THR A 298 19.39 1.57 -24.82
C THR A 298 18.57 2.82 -25.08
N THR A 299 18.01 2.92 -26.28
CA THR A 299 17.02 3.93 -26.69
C THR A 299 15.58 3.49 -26.45
N ALA A 300 15.36 2.27 -25.94
CA ALA A 300 14.03 1.72 -25.69
C ALA A 300 13.48 2.16 -24.33
N VAL A 301 12.34 2.85 -24.36
CA VAL A 301 11.51 3.17 -23.19
C VAL A 301 11.16 1.87 -22.47
N GLY A 302 11.43 1.76 -21.17
CA GLY A 302 11.15 0.56 -20.38
C GLY A 302 12.20 -0.56 -20.48
N SER A 303 13.41 -0.26 -20.95
CA SER A 303 14.48 -1.26 -20.97
C SER A 303 14.84 -1.71 -19.54
N LYS A 304 15.20 -2.99 -19.40
CA LYS A 304 15.57 -3.64 -18.12
C LYS A 304 16.63 -2.88 -17.30
N VAL A 305 17.44 -2.05 -17.95
CA VAL A 305 18.46 -1.21 -17.30
C VAL A 305 17.84 -0.05 -16.51
N GLU A 306 16.73 0.50 -16.98
CA GLU A 306 16.00 1.59 -16.33
C GLU A 306 15.36 1.13 -15.01
N LEU A 307 14.85 -0.11 -14.98
CA LEU A 307 14.30 -0.74 -13.77
C LEU A 307 15.38 -1.00 -12.71
N GLU A 308 16.62 -1.27 -13.12
CA GLU A 308 17.75 -1.48 -12.19
C GLU A 308 18.35 -0.16 -11.67
N GLN A 309 18.14 0.96 -12.37
CA GLN A 309 18.64 2.29 -11.95
C GLN A 309 17.63 3.09 -11.10
N SER A 310 16.33 2.97 -11.36
CA SER A 310 15.27 3.66 -10.60
C SER A 310 15.07 3.08 -9.18
N GLY A 311 15.38 1.80 -8.99
CA GLY A 311 15.44 1.18 -7.68
C GLY A 311 16.82 1.36 -7.07
N SER A 312 16.95 2.25 -6.08
CA SER A 312 18.10 2.31 -5.18
C SER A 312 18.39 0.93 -4.57
N SER A 313 19.20 0.15 -5.27
CA SER A 313 19.78 -1.11 -4.81
C SER A 313 21.27 -0.91 -4.56
N THR A 314 21.59 0.16 -3.83
CA THR A 314 22.81 0.17 -3.03
C THR A 314 22.78 -1.05 -2.11
N ASN A 315 23.65 -2.02 -2.38
CA ASN A 315 23.96 -3.19 -1.57
C ASN A 315 22.92 -4.31 -1.47
N MET A 316 22.68 -5.02 -2.58
CA MET A 316 22.46 -6.47 -2.50
C MET A 316 23.52 -7.21 -3.32
N ARG A 317 24.65 -7.41 -2.64
CA ARG A 317 25.55 -8.57 -2.73
C ARG A 317 25.35 -9.40 -4.00
N ARG A 318 26.28 -9.25 -4.94
CA ARG A 318 26.68 -10.33 -5.84
C ARG A 318 26.88 -11.58 -4.98
N LYS A 319 25.86 -12.43 -4.88
CA LYS A 319 25.92 -13.69 -4.15
C LYS A 319 26.90 -14.57 -4.92
N SER A 320 28.15 -14.53 -4.47
CA SER A 320 29.13 -15.58 -4.73
C SER A 320 28.46 -16.92 -4.41
N GLY A 321 28.51 -17.86 -5.35
CA GLY A 321 28.15 -19.24 -5.06
C GLY A 321 26.92 -19.77 -5.79
N GLN A 322 26.86 -19.62 -7.11
CA GLN A 322 26.56 -20.79 -7.93
C GLN A 322 27.56 -20.83 -9.09
N LYS A 323 28.58 -21.67 -8.92
CA LYS A 323 29.38 -22.21 -10.02
C LYS A 323 28.43 -23.00 -10.92
N ARG A 324 27.66 -22.32 -11.76
CA ARG A 324 27.23 -22.92 -13.02
C ARG A 324 28.54 -23.16 -13.74
N SER A 325 28.93 -24.42 -13.86
CA SER A 325 30.01 -24.84 -14.75
C SER A 325 29.61 -24.38 -16.15
N ARG A 326 30.02 -23.15 -16.51
CA ARG A 326 30.35 -22.85 -17.89
C ARG A 326 31.47 -23.83 -18.20
N LYS A 327 31.11 -25.04 -18.68
CA LYS A 327 31.93 -25.72 -19.66
C LYS A 327 32.27 -24.61 -20.62
N GLN A 328 33.53 -24.17 -20.60
CA GLN A 328 34.06 -23.32 -21.63
C GLN A 328 33.62 -24.01 -22.92
N LYS A 329 32.65 -23.43 -23.62
CA LYS A 329 32.60 -23.57 -25.07
C LYS A 329 33.93 -22.96 -25.48
N GLN A 330 34.95 -23.80 -25.49
CA GLN A 330 36.21 -23.55 -26.14
C GLN A 330 35.82 -23.01 -27.50
N GLY A 331 36.03 -21.70 -27.68
CA GLY A 331 35.48 -20.97 -28.79
C GLY A 331 35.84 -21.69 -30.07
N LEU A 332 34.86 -21.86 -30.95
CA LEU A 332 34.99 -22.40 -32.30
C LEU A 332 35.85 -21.50 -33.22
N GLY A 333 36.73 -20.66 -32.65
CA GLY A 333 37.59 -19.73 -33.37
C GLY A 333 38.98 -19.54 -32.77
N ALA A 334 39.36 -20.27 -31.71
CA ALA A 334 40.66 -20.12 -31.05
C ALA A 334 41.43 -21.44 -30.86
N LYS A 335 40.99 -22.53 -31.49
CA LYS A 335 41.76 -23.77 -31.60
C LYS A 335 42.18 -23.95 -33.04
N GLU A 336 43.47 -24.17 -33.24
CA GLU A 336 44.05 -24.53 -34.53
C GLU A 336 43.28 -25.71 -35.13
N LEU A 337 42.78 -25.56 -36.36
CA LEU A 337 42.11 -26.66 -37.06
C LEU A 337 43.15 -27.78 -37.26
N PRO A 338 42.89 -29.01 -36.77
CA PRO A 338 43.86 -30.10 -36.82
C PRO A 338 44.08 -30.67 -38.23
N ASP A 339 43.36 -30.17 -39.24
CA ASP A 339 43.40 -30.67 -40.62
C ASP A 339 43.68 -29.56 -41.66
N PHE A 340 44.16 -28.40 -41.22
CA PHE A 340 44.39 -27.28 -42.12
C PHE A 340 45.67 -27.47 -42.95
N TYR A 341 46.74 -27.97 -42.33
CA TYR A 341 48.05 -28.05 -42.99
C TYR A 341 48.33 -29.39 -43.65
N ARG A 342 49.00 -29.38 -44.81
CA ARG A 342 49.38 -30.61 -45.54
C ARG A 342 50.24 -31.56 -44.71
N PHE A 343 51.04 -31.04 -43.79
CA PHE A 343 51.85 -31.86 -42.89
C PHE A 343 50.99 -32.59 -41.85
N GLN A 344 49.89 -31.99 -41.36
CA GLN A 344 48.94 -32.65 -40.45
C GLN A 344 48.28 -33.84 -41.16
N LYS A 345 47.85 -33.66 -42.42
CA LYS A 345 47.33 -34.75 -43.26
C LYS A 345 48.35 -35.85 -43.55
N LYS A 346 49.64 -35.51 -43.64
CA LYS A 346 50.71 -36.49 -43.84
C LYS A 346 50.99 -37.26 -42.54
N GLU A 347 51.03 -36.57 -41.42
CA GLU A 347 51.25 -37.15 -40.09
C GLU A 347 50.08 -38.07 -39.70
N GLN A 348 48.83 -37.66 -39.95
CA GLN A 348 47.66 -38.50 -39.69
C GLN A 348 47.70 -39.79 -40.52
N ARG A 349 48.04 -39.72 -41.82
CA ARG A 349 48.22 -40.90 -42.66
C ARG A 349 49.34 -41.82 -42.18
N GLN A 350 50.44 -41.25 -41.69
CA GLN A 350 51.53 -42.03 -41.12
C GLN A 350 51.10 -42.76 -39.86
N LYS A 351 50.41 -42.07 -38.93
CA LYS A 351 49.86 -42.67 -37.72
C LYS A 351 48.89 -43.81 -38.03
N THR A 352 48.00 -43.63 -39.00
CA THR A 352 47.08 -44.71 -39.41
C THR A 352 47.82 -45.91 -39.99
N MET A 353 48.89 -45.70 -40.75
CA MET A 353 49.69 -46.81 -41.30
C MET A 353 50.48 -47.55 -40.21
N GLU A 354 50.98 -46.83 -39.20
CA GLU A 354 51.65 -47.41 -38.05
C GLU A 354 50.67 -48.20 -37.17
N GLU A 355 49.46 -47.69 -36.95
CA GLU A 355 48.41 -48.38 -36.21
C GLU A 355 47.98 -49.68 -36.91
N LEU A 356 47.80 -49.66 -38.23
CA LEU A 356 47.49 -50.88 -39.00
C LEU A 356 48.62 -51.92 -38.92
N ARG A 357 49.88 -51.49 -38.96
CA ARG A 357 51.03 -52.39 -38.76
C ARG A 357 51.01 -53.00 -37.37
N HIS A 358 50.66 -52.22 -36.34
CA HIS A 358 50.55 -52.71 -34.97
C HIS A 358 49.44 -53.76 -34.85
N GLN A 359 48.24 -53.44 -35.34
CA GLN A 359 47.09 -54.37 -35.33
C GLN A 359 47.43 -55.67 -36.08
N PHE A 360 48.10 -55.59 -37.23
CA PHE A 360 48.53 -56.78 -37.96
C PHE A 360 49.53 -57.64 -37.18
N GLN A 361 50.45 -57.03 -36.44
CA GLN A 361 51.37 -57.77 -35.56
C GLN A 361 50.64 -58.44 -34.40
N GLU A 362 49.65 -57.77 -33.82
CA GLU A 362 48.81 -58.35 -32.77
C GLU A 362 47.98 -59.52 -33.30
N ASP A 363 47.38 -59.38 -34.48
CA ASP A 363 46.63 -60.44 -35.13
C ASP A 363 47.52 -61.62 -35.52
N LEU A 364 48.74 -61.37 -36.02
CA LEU A 364 49.73 -62.42 -36.22
C LEU A 364 50.07 -63.15 -34.93
N LYS A 365 50.26 -62.43 -33.82
CA LYS A 365 50.50 -63.03 -32.49
C LYS A 365 49.28 -63.85 -32.04
N ARG A 366 48.07 -63.35 -32.26
CA ARG A 366 46.82 -64.05 -31.91
C ARG A 366 46.65 -65.34 -32.73
N VAL A 367 46.91 -65.28 -34.03
CA VAL A 367 46.87 -66.46 -34.91
C VAL A 367 47.95 -67.48 -34.53
N LYS A 368 49.16 -67.05 -34.18
CA LYS A 368 50.21 -67.96 -33.68
C LYS A 368 49.75 -68.70 -32.42
N ARG A 369 49.20 -67.98 -31.44
CA ARG A 369 48.62 -68.60 -30.22
C ARG A 369 47.53 -69.61 -30.55
N LEU A 370 46.59 -69.26 -31.42
CA LEU A 370 45.51 -70.17 -31.83
C LEU A 370 46.02 -71.40 -32.60
N LYS A 371 47.13 -71.27 -33.35
CA LYS A 371 47.79 -72.40 -34.01
C LYS A 371 48.49 -73.33 -33.01
N GLU A 372 49.17 -72.78 -32.01
CA GLU A 372 49.78 -73.54 -30.91
C GLU A 372 48.72 -74.31 -30.12
N GLU A 373 47.57 -73.69 -29.84
CA GLU A 373 46.43 -74.29 -29.16
C GLU A 373 45.61 -75.26 -30.05
N LYS A 374 46.00 -75.45 -31.33
CA LYS A 374 45.30 -76.26 -32.35
C LYS A 374 43.83 -75.87 -32.59
N GLN A 375 43.42 -74.67 -32.22
CA GLN A 375 42.07 -74.14 -32.42
C GLN A 375 41.92 -73.32 -33.70
N TYR A 376 43.02 -73.09 -34.43
CA TYR A 376 43.00 -72.36 -35.69
C TYR A 376 42.36 -73.18 -36.83
N ARG A 377 41.22 -72.71 -37.35
CA ARG A 377 40.54 -73.25 -38.54
C ARG A 377 40.68 -72.29 -39.73
N PRO A 378 41.62 -72.52 -40.65
CA PRO A 378 41.71 -71.73 -41.87
C PRO A 378 40.65 -72.20 -42.87
N PHE A 379 39.54 -71.45 -42.93
CA PHE A 379 38.38 -71.60 -43.83
C PHE A 379 37.62 -72.93 -43.74
#